data_AF-A0A958DTR3-F1
#
_entry.id   AF-A0A958DTR3-F1
#
_cell.length_a   1.000
_cell.length_b   1.000
_cell.length_c   1.000
_cell.angle_alpha   90.00
_cell.angle_beta   90.00
_cell.angle_gamma   90.00
#
_symmetry.space_group_name_H-M   'P 1'
#
loop_
_entity.id
_entity.type
_entity.pdbx_description
1 polymer ?
#
loop_
_entity_poly.entity_id
_entity_poly.type
_entity_poly.pdbx_seq_one_letter_code
_entity_poly.pdbx_strand_id
1 'polypeptide(L)'
;LKTLATLKAAVFESVEIISNLLPDFQLKTVTEHSLPKYLAMLPTHCHAAFRAAVLNHLITQQALEIFDKPKPDLAHLGRLMYNHHTILRDMLNISVPKIEQMIDTAMAAGAAGAKINGSGGGGTIVILAPGKQEAVTDALLALGVDAFPVNVSRGGEIVG
;
A
#
# COMPACT_ATOMS: atom_id res chain seq x y z
N LEU A 1 5.58 -6.52 17.33
CA LEU A 1 5.27 -5.95 16.00
C LEU A 1 3.77 -6.09 15.75
N LYS A 2 3.09 -5.03 15.28
CA LYS A 2 1.70 -5.17 14.80
C LYS A 2 1.72 -6.04 13.54
N THR A 3 0.76 -6.95 13.40
CA THR A 3 0.61 -7.78 12.20
C THR A 3 -0.57 -7.28 11.36
N LEU A 4 -0.57 -7.57 10.07
CA LEU A 4 -1.72 -7.23 9.22
C LEU A 4 -3.02 -7.87 9.71
N ALA A 5 -2.96 -9.04 10.36
CA ALA A 5 -4.11 -9.68 10.97
C ALA A 5 -4.72 -8.82 12.10
N THR A 6 -3.89 -8.27 12.99
CA THR A 6 -4.36 -7.37 14.07
C THR A 6 -4.93 -6.07 13.53
N LEU A 7 -4.34 -5.52 12.46
CA LEU A 7 -4.83 -4.31 11.81
C LEU A 7 -6.17 -4.55 11.11
N LYS A 8 -6.33 -5.70 10.45
CA LYS A 8 -7.58 -6.13 9.83
C LYS A 8 -8.70 -6.27 10.87
N ALA A 9 -8.41 -6.87 12.02
CA ALA A 9 -9.38 -7.00 13.11
C ALA A 9 -9.87 -5.62 13.59
N ALA A 10 -8.96 -4.66 13.79
CA ALA A 10 -9.32 -3.30 14.21
C ALA A 10 -10.17 -2.56 13.15
N VAL A 11 -9.93 -2.78 11.86
CA VAL A 11 -10.77 -2.23 10.78
C VAL A 11 -12.16 -2.85 10.80
N PHE A 12 -12.27 -4.16 11.01
CA PHE A 12 -13.57 -4.84 11.08
C PHE A 12 -14.39 -4.39 12.29
N GLU A 13 -13.76 -4.30 13.46
CA GLU A 13 -14.38 -3.71 14.66
C GLU A 13 -14.88 -2.28 14.36
N SER A 14 -14.08 -1.48 13.66
CA SER A 14 -14.49 -0.11 13.28
C SER A 14 -15.74 -0.11 12.40
N VAL A 15 -15.78 -0.98 11.38
CA VAL A 15 -16.92 -1.10 10.46
C VAL A 15 -18.17 -1.58 11.19
N GLU A 16 -18.02 -2.52 12.11
CA GLU A 16 -19.12 -3.03 12.94
C GLU A 16 -19.71 -1.92 13.83
N ILE A 17 -18.86 -1.20 14.56
CA ILE A 17 -19.27 -0.07 15.42
C ILE A 17 -20.00 0.99 14.61
N ILE A 18 -19.44 1.43 13.48
CA ILE A 18 -20.07 2.48 12.67
C ILE A 18 -21.39 2.01 12.05
N SER A 19 -21.44 0.77 11.54
CA SER A 19 -22.67 0.21 10.95
C SER A 19 -23.81 0.12 11.96
N ASN A 20 -23.50 -0.22 13.22
CA ASN A 20 -24.50 -0.27 14.29
C ASN A 20 -25.06 1.12 14.65
N LEU A 21 -24.25 2.18 14.50
CA LEU A 21 -24.66 3.55 14.77
C LEU A 21 -25.32 4.23 13.55
N LEU A 22 -24.92 3.84 12.34
CA LEU A 22 -25.32 4.42 11.06
C LEU A 22 -25.64 3.29 10.06
N PRO A 23 -26.90 2.83 9.98
CA PRO A 23 -27.28 1.69 9.14
C PRO A 23 -26.96 1.85 7.64
N ASP A 24 -26.94 3.08 7.13
CA ASP A 24 -26.61 3.39 5.72
C ASP A 24 -25.10 3.52 5.46
N PHE A 25 -24.25 3.24 6.46
CA PHE A 25 -22.81 3.36 6.33
C PHE A 25 -22.24 2.41 5.28
N GLN A 26 -21.36 2.94 4.43
CA GLN A 26 -20.60 2.18 3.46
C GLN A 26 -19.14 2.58 3.51
N LEU A 27 -18.25 1.65 3.87
CA LEU A 27 -16.81 1.94 3.99
C LEU A 27 -16.22 2.53 2.69
N LYS A 28 -16.66 2.02 1.53
CA LYS A 28 -16.20 2.47 0.21
C LYS A 28 -16.55 3.93 -0.13
N THR A 29 -17.51 4.54 0.57
CA THR A 29 -17.92 5.93 0.32
C THR A 29 -17.22 6.92 1.25
N VAL A 30 -16.39 6.43 2.17
CA VAL A 30 -15.66 7.28 3.12
C VAL A 30 -14.59 8.07 2.38
N THR A 31 -14.59 9.38 2.62
CA THR A 31 -13.64 10.35 2.07
C THR A 31 -12.75 10.90 3.16
N GLU A 32 -11.64 11.54 2.79
CA GLU A 32 -10.74 12.19 3.75
C GLU A 32 -11.46 13.28 4.56
N HIS A 33 -12.39 14.02 3.91
CA HIS A 33 -13.22 15.04 4.57
C HIS A 33 -14.20 14.47 5.61
N SER A 34 -14.77 13.28 5.34
CA SER A 34 -15.72 12.64 6.26
C SER A 34 -15.04 11.80 7.34
N LEU A 35 -13.74 11.56 7.23
CA LEU A 35 -12.99 10.73 8.16
C LEU A 35 -13.05 11.18 9.63
N PRO A 36 -12.93 12.49 9.97
CA PRO A 36 -13.03 12.95 11.37
C PRO A 36 -14.36 12.58 12.04
N LYS A 37 -15.47 12.60 11.29
CA LYS A 37 -16.79 12.21 11.78
C LYS A 37 -16.79 10.76 12.28
N TYR A 38 -16.25 9.84 11.49
CA TYR A 38 -16.20 8.42 11.84
C TYR A 38 -15.21 8.14 12.96
N LEU A 39 -14.03 8.78 12.94
CA LEU A 39 -13.04 8.61 14.00
C LEU A 39 -13.55 9.04 15.38
N ALA A 40 -14.40 10.07 15.45
CA ALA A 40 -15.03 10.49 16.69
C ALA A 40 -15.99 9.45 17.30
N MET A 41 -16.46 8.48 16.50
CA MET A 41 -17.34 7.39 16.94
C MET A 41 -16.56 6.13 17.35
N LEU A 42 -15.26 6.07 17.07
CA LEU A 42 -14.44 4.88 17.23
C LEU A 42 -13.58 4.92 18.50
N PRO A 43 -13.33 3.76 19.13
CA PRO A 43 -12.27 3.62 20.12
C PRO A 43 -10.91 4.06 19.57
N THR A 44 -10.07 4.67 20.40
CA THR A 44 -8.77 5.21 19.98
C THR A 44 -7.83 4.16 19.40
N HIS A 45 -7.92 2.89 19.85
CA HIS A 45 -7.11 1.79 19.32
C HIS A 45 -7.43 1.47 17.85
N CYS A 46 -8.65 1.76 17.38
CA CYS A 46 -9.08 1.57 16.01
C CYS A 46 -8.60 2.67 15.06
N HIS A 47 -8.30 3.88 15.58
CA HIS A 47 -8.14 5.10 14.78
C HIS A 47 -7.08 4.96 13.68
N ALA A 48 -5.90 4.44 14.04
CA ALA A 48 -4.80 4.29 13.09
C ALA A 48 -5.13 3.29 11.97
N ALA A 49 -5.72 2.15 12.33
CA ALA A 49 -6.07 1.10 11.37
C ALA A 49 -7.19 1.55 10.42
N PHE A 50 -8.24 2.18 10.96
CA PHE A 50 -9.35 2.70 10.17
C PHE A 50 -8.92 3.83 9.24
N ARG A 51 -8.17 4.82 9.75
CA ARG A 51 -7.61 5.91 8.95
C ARG A 51 -6.74 5.38 7.82
N ALA A 52 -5.82 4.46 8.11
CA ALA A 52 -4.96 3.89 7.09
C ALA A 52 -5.75 3.12 6.03
N ALA A 53 -6.77 2.35 6.42
CA ALA A 53 -7.61 1.62 5.48
C ALA A 53 -8.32 2.56 4.50
N VAL A 54 -8.89 3.67 4.99
CA VAL A 54 -9.53 4.68 4.14
C VAL A 54 -8.51 5.36 3.23
N LEU A 55 -7.40 5.85 3.76
CA LEU A 55 -6.40 6.55 2.95
C LEU A 55 -5.78 5.64 1.87
N ASN A 56 -5.46 4.39 2.21
CA ASN A 56 -4.96 3.41 1.24
C ASN A 56 -6.01 3.07 0.18
N HIS A 57 -7.29 3.02 0.55
CA HIS A 57 -8.38 2.85 -0.41
C HIS A 57 -8.45 4.04 -1.39
N LEU A 58 -8.38 5.27 -0.89
CA LEU A 58 -8.39 6.48 -1.74
C LEU A 58 -7.19 6.51 -2.69
N ILE A 59 -5.98 6.18 -2.21
CA ILE A 59 -4.78 6.05 -3.07
C ILE A 59 -5.00 4.99 -4.15
N THR A 60 -5.64 3.87 -3.79
CA THR A 60 -5.92 2.78 -4.75
C THR A 60 -6.93 3.21 -5.80
N GLN A 61 -7.96 3.98 -5.44
CA GLN A 61 -8.91 4.55 -6.40
C GLN A 61 -8.22 5.52 -7.37
N GLN A 62 -7.36 6.41 -6.86
CA GLN A 62 -6.56 7.30 -7.72
C GLN A 62 -5.63 6.54 -8.65
N ALA A 63 -5.03 5.44 -8.18
CA ALA A 63 -4.19 4.59 -9.02
C ALA A 63 -5.01 3.91 -10.14
N LEU A 64 -6.24 3.47 -9.85
CA LEU A 64 -7.15 2.90 -10.85
C LEU A 64 -7.48 3.92 -11.94
N GLU A 65 -7.80 5.16 -11.58
CA GLU A 65 -8.05 6.25 -12.54
C GLU A 65 -6.85 6.53 -13.45
N ILE A 66 -5.62 6.28 -12.98
CA ILE A 66 -4.41 6.38 -13.80
C ILE A 66 -4.32 5.22 -14.78
N PHE A 67 -4.62 4.00 -14.34
CA PHE A 67 -4.60 2.81 -15.19
C PHE A 67 -5.64 2.84 -16.30
N ASP A 68 -6.81 3.44 -16.05
CA ASP A 68 -7.89 3.55 -17.04
C ASP A 68 -7.58 4.55 -18.18
N LYS A 69 -6.48 5.30 -18.09
CA LYS A 69 -6.07 6.23 -19.15
C LYS A 69 -5.35 5.48 -20.28
N PRO A 70 -5.55 5.86 -21.55
CA PRO A 70 -4.85 5.25 -22.70
C PRO A 70 -3.32 5.30 -22.58
N LYS A 71 -2.78 6.31 -21.89
CA LYS A 71 -1.38 6.46 -21.56
C LYS A 71 -1.24 6.74 -20.06
N PRO A 72 -1.10 5.70 -19.22
CA PRO A 72 -0.96 5.87 -17.78
C PRO A 72 0.29 6.69 -17.41
N ASP A 73 0.14 7.67 -16.51
CA ASP A 73 1.25 8.41 -15.92
C ASP A 73 1.93 7.56 -14.84
N LEU A 74 2.94 6.79 -15.25
CA LEU A 74 3.67 5.89 -14.36
C LEU A 74 4.48 6.62 -13.29
N ALA A 75 4.88 7.88 -13.52
CA ALA A 75 5.55 8.68 -12.50
C ALA A 75 4.55 9.06 -11.40
N HIS A 76 3.32 9.43 -11.76
CA HIS A 76 2.25 9.66 -10.79
C HIS A 76 1.86 8.38 -10.03
N LEU A 77 1.72 7.27 -10.74
CA LEU A 77 1.46 5.97 -10.10
C LEU A 77 2.55 5.61 -9.09
N GLY A 78 3.82 5.85 -9.42
CA GLY A 78 4.95 5.65 -8.50
C GLY A 78 4.85 6.48 -7.23
N ARG A 79 4.47 7.77 -7.34
CA ARG A 79 4.23 8.64 -6.18
C ARG A 79 3.09 8.11 -5.30
N LEU A 80 1.99 7.68 -5.90
CA LEU A 80 0.87 7.06 -5.16
C LEU A 80 1.31 5.78 -4.43
N MET A 81 2.11 4.95 -5.09
CA MET A 81 2.66 3.72 -4.51
C MET A 81 3.57 4.00 -3.31
N TYR A 82 4.43 5.02 -3.40
CA TYR A 82 5.27 5.45 -2.27
C TYR A 82 4.45 6.08 -1.15
N ASN A 83 3.43 6.89 -1.45
CA ASN A 83 2.51 7.44 -0.45
C ASN A 83 1.74 6.33 0.29
N HIS A 84 1.39 5.24 -0.39
CA HIS A 84 0.83 4.06 0.26
C HIS A 84 1.86 3.49 1.25
N HIS A 85 3.13 3.34 0.84
CA HIS A 85 4.19 2.84 1.71
C HIS A 85 4.37 3.69 2.97
N THR A 86 4.35 5.02 2.87
CA THR A 86 4.49 5.90 4.04
C THR A 86 3.35 5.71 5.05
N ILE A 87 2.12 5.43 4.60
CA ILE A 87 1.01 5.06 5.51
C ILE A 87 1.33 3.73 6.23
N LEU A 88 1.83 2.72 5.51
CA LEU A 88 2.18 1.44 6.11
C LEU A 88 3.34 1.57 7.11
N ARG A 89 4.34 2.39 6.79
CA ARG A 89 5.51 2.64 7.63
C ARG A 89 5.16 3.49 8.85
N ASP A 90 4.59 4.67 8.64
CA ASP A 90 4.51 5.70 9.68
C ASP A 90 3.22 5.60 10.50
N MET A 91 2.10 5.23 9.86
CA MET A 91 0.80 5.14 10.54
C MET A 91 0.56 3.76 11.13
N LEU A 92 0.92 2.71 10.40
CA LEU A 92 0.69 1.33 10.82
C LEU A 92 1.90 0.70 11.53
N ASN A 93 3.10 1.25 11.34
CA ASN A 93 4.35 0.75 11.91
C ASN A 93 4.58 -0.73 11.58
N ILE A 94 4.40 -1.10 10.30
CA ILE A 94 4.56 -2.48 9.81
C ILE A 94 5.74 -2.68 8.86
N SER A 95 6.57 -1.65 8.68
CA SER A 95 7.84 -1.79 7.97
C SER A 95 9.00 -2.10 8.93
N VAL A 96 10.12 -2.54 8.38
CA VAL A 96 11.33 -2.91 9.12
C VAL A 96 12.56 -2.32 8.46
N PRO A 97 13.69 -2.12 9.19
CA PRO A 97 14.88 -1.46 8.64
C PRO A 97 15.39 -2.05 7.32
N LYS A 98 15.33 -3.39 7.16
CA LYS A 98 15.76 -4.05 5.92
C LYS A 98 14.86 -3.68 4.72
N ILE A 99 13.56 -3.56 4.93
CA ILE A 99 12.61 -3.14 3.87
C ILE A 99 12.85 -1.68 3.50
N GLU A 100 13.05 -0.81 4.48
CA GLU A 100 13.38 0.60 4.20
C GLU A 100 14.70 0.73 3.43
N GLN A 101 15.73 -0.02 3.82
CA GLN A 101 17.00 -0.04 3.08
C GLN A 101 16.84 -0.47 1.61
N MET A 102 15.99 -1.47 1.34
CA MET A 102 15.69 -1.91 -0.02
C MET A 102 14.94 -0.84 -0.82
N ILE A 103 13.94 -0.19 -0.19
CA ILE A 103 13.16 0.88 -0.82
C ILE A 103 14.04 2.08 -1.12
N ASP A 104 14.84 2.54 -0.16
CA ASP A 104 15.75 3.68 -0.34
C ASP A 104 16.77 3.41 -1.45
N THR A 105 17.31 2.20 -1.52
CA THR A 105 18.22 1.78 -2.59
C THR A 105 17.53 1.83 -3.96
N ALA A 106 16.31 1.30 -4.07
CA ALA A 106 15.54 1.35 -5.31
C ALA A 106 15.20 2.79 -5.74
N MET A 107 14.80 3.64 -4.79
CA MET A 107 14.49 5.05 -5.05
C MET A 107 15.74 5.81 -5.50
N ALA A 108 16.90 5.58 -4.86
CA ALA A 108 18.18 6.18 -5.24
C ALA A 108 18.65 5.75 -6.65
N ALA A 109 18.32 4.53 -7.08
CA ALA A 109 18.59 4.03 -8.44
C ALA A 109 17.60 4.52 -9.50
N GLY A 110 16.59 5.33 -9.12
CA GLY A 110 15.65 5.97 -10.05
C GLY A 110 14.31 5.27 -10.19
N ALA A 111 13.89 4.45 -9.22
CA ALA A 111 12.52 3.96 -9.17
C ALA A 111 11.51 5.14 -9.11
N ALA A 112 10.40 5.01 -9.80
CA ALA A 112 9.27 5.94 -9.71
C ALA A 112 8.51 5.78 -8.37
N GLY A 113 8.52 4.59 -7.79
CA GLY A 113 7.94 4.30 -6.49
C GLY A 113 8.23 2.86 -6.04
N ALA A 114 8.18 2.63 -4.73
CA ALA A 114 8.34 1.32 -4.12
C ALA A 114 7.46 1.19 -2.87
N LYS A 115 7.01 -0.02 -2.55
CA LYS A 115 6.27 -0.31 -1.30
C LYS A 115 6.47 -1.74 -0.83
N ILE A 116 6.28 -1.98 0.46
CA ILE A 116 6.17 -3.33 1.02
C ILE A 116 5.03 -4.13 0.34
N ASN A 117 5.28 -5.41 0.10
CA ASN A 117 4.33 -6.38 -0.42
C ASN A 117 4.20 -7.57 0.56
N GLY A 118 2.99 -8.12 0.71
CA GLY A 118 2.68 -9.20 1.64
C GLY A 118 2.09 -8.74 2.98
N SER A 119 2.19 -9.61 3.99
CA SER A 119 1.52 -9.47 5.29
C SER A 119 2.16 -8.47 6.27
N GLY A 120 3.27 -7.81 5.90
CA GLY A 120 4.03 -6.90 6.77
C GLY A 120 4.98 -7.62 7.74
N GLY A 121 5.94 -6.87 8.31
CA GLY A 121 6.95 -7.41 9.23
C GLY A 121 8.21 -8.00 8.58
N GLY A 122 8.38 -7.83 7.27
CA GLY A 122 9.48 -8.36 6.47
C GLY A 122 8.98 -8.85 5.10
N GLY A 123 9.83 -9.54 4.34
CA GLY A 123 9.47 -10.17 3.07
C GLY A 123 9.91 -9.38 1.85
N THR A 124 8.98 -9.12 0.93
CA THR A 124 9.27 -8.56 -0.39
C THR A 124 8.80 -7.11 -0.51
N ILE A 125 9.40 -6.39 -1.45
CA ILE A 125 8.90 -5.10 -1.92
C ILE A 125 8.48 -5.24 -3.37
N VAL A 126 7.56 -4.40 -3.80
CA VAL A 126 7.27 -4.18 -5.22
C VAL A 126 7.81 -2.81 -5.59
N ILE A 127 8.36 -2.70 -6.80
CA ILE A 127 9.00 -1.47 -7.30
C ILE A 127 8.47 -1.18 -8.70
N LEU A 128 8.17 0.10 -8.94
CA LEU A 128 7.83 0.63 -10.27
C LEU A 128 9.01 1.46 -10.77
N ALA A 129 9.67 1.03 -11.85
CA ALA A 129 10.90 1.64 -12.36
C ALA A 129 10.93 1.72 -13.90
N PRO A 130 9.99 2.44 -14.56
CA PRO A 130 9.94 2.52 -16.02
C PRO A 130 11.21 3.13 -16.60
N GLY A 131 11.92 2.38 -17.44
CA GLY A 131 13.20 2.80 -18.04
C GLY A 131 14.39 2.78 -17.07
N LYS A 132 14.23 2.22 -15.87
CA LYS A 132 15.23 2.13 -14.80
C LYS A 132 15.34 0.74 -14.19
N GLN A 133 14.69 -0.27 -14.79
CA GLN A 133 14.59 -1.61 -14.22
C GLN A 133 15.97 -2.25 -13.97
N GLU A 134 16.90 -2.15 -14.93
CA GLU A 134 18.25 -2.70 -14.81
C GLU A 134 19.03 -2.03 -13.68
N ALA A 135 19.14 -0.69 -13.70
CA ALA A 135 19.83 0.08 -12.67
C ALA A 135 19.29 -0.21 -11.25
N VAL A 136 17.97 -0.33 -11.10
CA VAL A 136 17.33 -0.69 -9.83
C VAL A 136 17.65 -2.12 -9.42
N THR A 137 17.62 -3.06 -10.37
CA THR A 137 17.94 -4.48 -10.11
C THR A 137 19.39 -4.62 -9.65
N ASP A 138 20.33 -3.99 -10.36
CA ASP A 138 21.76 -4.03 -10.03
C ASP A 138 22.05 -3.42 -8.65
N ALA A 139 21.41 -2.30 -8.32
CA ALA A 139 21.55 -1.67 -7.01
C ALA A 139 21.07 -2.58 -5.87
N LEU A 140 19.97 -3.31 -6.07
CA LEU A 140 19.44 -4.25 -5.09
C LEU A 140 20.28 -5.52 -4.99
N LEU A 141 20.78 -6.05 -6.10
CA LEU A 141 21.73 -7.18 -6.08
C LEU A 141 23.03 -6.80 -5.35
N ALA A 142 23.55 -5.59 -5.58
CA ALA A 142 24.70 -5.06 -4.86
C ALA A 142 24.45 -4.87 -3.36
N LEU A 143 23.18 -4.64 -2.96
CA LEU A 143 22.75 -4.63 -1.56
C LEU A 143 22.67 -6.03 -0.93
N GLY A 144 22.87 -7.09 -1.74
CA GLY A 144 22.77 -8.48 -1.31
C GLY A 144 21.32 -8.93 -1.10
N VAL A 145 20.37 -8.41 -1.88
CA VAL A 145 18.99 -8.91 -1.91
C VAL A 145 18.63 -9.43 -3.29
N ASP A 146 17.83 -10.48 -3.35
CA ASP A 146 17.32 -11.00 -4.61
C ASP A 146 16.37 -9.97 -5.26
N ALA A 147 16.64 -9.62 -6.51
CA ALA A 147 15.82 -8.71 -7.30
C ALA A 147 15.71 -9.22 -8.73
N PHE A 148 14.51 -9.15 -9.29
CA PHE A 148 14.24 -9.57 -10.66
C PHE A 148 13.09 -8.76 -11.26
N PRO A 149 13.14 -8.43 -12.56
CA PRO A 149 12.01 -7.82 -13.26
C PRO A 149 10.85 -8.81 -13.34
N VAL A 150 9.63 -8.29 -13.21
CA VAL A 150 8.39 -9.07 -13.28
C VAL A 150 7.51 -8.59 -14.42
N ASN A 151 6.83 -9.53 -15.07
CA ASN A 151 5.78 -9.26 -16.07
C ASN A 151 4.43 -9.67 -15.50
N VAL A 152 3.37 -8.94 -15.85
CA VAL A 152 2.00 -9.31 -15.49
C VAL A 152 1.62 -10.57 -16.27
N SER A 153 1.24 -11.65 -15.57
CA SER A 153 0.78 -12.90 -16.19
C SER A 153 -0.73 -12.85 -16.48
N ARG A 154 -1.22 -13.74 -17.35
CA ARG A 154 -2.65 -13.92 -17.63
C ARG A 154 -3.44 -14.60 -16.49
N GLY A 155 -2.75 -15.00 -15.42
CA GLY A 155 -3.33 -15.80 -14.34
C GLY A 155 -3.04 -17.30 -14.51
N GLY A 156 -3.63 -18.11 -13.63
CA GLY A 156 -3.56 -19.57 -13.73
C GLY A 156 -4.48 -20.08 -14.81
N GLU A 157 -3.98 -20.95 -15.69
CA GLU A 157 -4.77 -21.62 -16.72
C GLU A 157 -4.73 -23.13 -16.46
N ILE A 158 -5.87 -23.81 -16.66
CA ILE A 158 -5.92 -25.28 -16.61
C ILE A 158 -5.39 -25.79 -17.94
N VAL A 159 -4.24 -26.47 -17.91
CA VAL A 159 -3.71 -27.18 -19.07
C VAL A 159 -4.29 -28.59 -19.04
N GLY A 160 -5.19 -28.88 -19.98
CA GLY A 160 -5.77 -30.20 -20.21
C GLY A 160 -5.00 -31.03 -21.23
#